data_AF-A0A2H0IXK6-F1
#
_entry.id   AF-A0A2H0IXK6-F1
#
_cell.length_a   1.000
_cell.length_b   1.000
_cell.length_c   1.000
_cell.angle_alpha   90.00
_cell.angle_beta   90.00
_cell.angle_gamma   90.00
#
_symmetry.space_group_name_H-M   'P 1'
#
loop_
_entity.id
_entity.type
_entity.pdbx_description
1 polymer ?
#
loop_
_entity_poly.entity_id
_entity_poly.type
_entity_poly.pdbx_seq_one_letter_code
_entity_poly.pdbx_strand_id
1 'polypeptide(L)'
;MQKILLATLLAMPLSGIAAGAQMIIGKQLIEMAAAHTTYATGDKSAKNAVQSTLLLGYVMGVADAATALGGLCTPLGIKRGELANIVIQYLSKNPQVASDDGQNVVYDALRSRYPGTKK
;
A
#
# COMPACT_ATOMS: atom_id res chain seq x y z
N MET A 1 -6.99 43.09 37.71
CA MET A 1 -7.14 41.63 37.88
C MET A 1 -7.52 41.01 36.56
N GLN A 2 -6.66 40.12 36.10
CA GLN A 2 -6.63 39.41 34.82
C GLN A 2 -7.75 38.37 34.72
N LYS A 3 -8.55 38.44 33.65
CA LYS A 3 -9.36 37.32 33.13
C LYS A 3 -9.45 37.43 31.61
N ILE A 4 -8.32 37.18 30.94
CA ILE A 4 -8.27 36.87 29.51
C ILE A 4 -8.06 35.36 29.40
N LEU A 5 -8.63 34.79 28.34
CA LEU A 5 -8.57 33.41 27.87
C LEU A 5 -9.58 32.45 28.51
N LEU A 6 -10.65 32.17 27.77
CA LEU A 6 -11.05 30.80 27.47
C LEU A 6 -12.00 30.83 26.25
N ALA A 7 -11.93 29.77 25.43
CA ALA A 7 -12.88 29.41 24.35
C ALA A 7 -12.63 29.91 22.92
N THR A 8 -11.41 29.78 22.41
CA THR A 8 -11.14 29.69 20.95
C THR A 8 -10.27 28.46 20.60
N LEU A 9 -10.63 27.29 21.15
CA LEU A 9 -10.15 26.01 20.65
C LEU A 9 -11.33 25.18 20.13
N LEU A 10 -11.15 24.60 18.95
CA LEU A 10 -12.04 23.66 18.25
C LEU A 10 -13.22 24.28 17.48
N ALA A 11 -12.89 24.94 16.38
CA ALA A 11 -13.70 24.86 15.17
C ALA A 11 -12.78 24.58 13.98
N MET A 12 -12.06 23.46 14.01
CA MET A 12 -11.57 22.89 12.75
C MET A 12 -12.81 22.34 12.05
N PRO A 13 -13.22 22.88 10.90
CA PRO A 13 -14.22 22.20 10.10
C PRO A 13 -13.65 20.82 9.79
N LEU A 14 -14.29 19.78 10.33
CA LEU A 14 -14.28 18.44 9.76
C LEU A 14 -14.96 18.55 8.39
N SER A 15 -14.37 19.29 7.45
CA SER A 15 -14.72 19.18 6.04
C SER A 15 -14.24 17.79 5.68
N GLY A 16 -15.19 16.85 5.78
CA GLY A 16 -14.98 15.44 5.54
C GLY A 16 -14.10 15.30 4.31
N ILE A 17 -12.88 14.83 4.54
CA ILE A 17 -12.26 13.99 3.53
C ILE A 17 -13.25 12.84 3.46
N ALA A 18 -14.14 12.89 2.48
CA ALA A 18 -14.79 11.69 2.01
C ALA A 18 -13.61 10.84 1.57
N ALA A 19 -13.09 10.05 2.51
CA ALA A 19 -12.24 8.93 2.20
C ALA A 19 -13.17 8.00 1.44
N GLY A 20 -13.37 8.31 0.15
CA GLY A 20 -13.89 7.35 -0.78
C GLY A 20 -12.93 6.18 -0.63
N ALA A 21 -13.39 5.13 0.04
CA ALA A 21 -12.72 3.85 0.05
C ALA A 21 -12.83 3.31 -1.39
N GLN A 22 -12.15 3.97 -2.32
CA GLN A 22 -11.93 3.45 -3.65
C GLN A 22 -11.06 2.22 -3.41
N MET A 23 -11.69 1.05 -3.57
CA MET A 23 -10.98 -0.22 -3.56
C MET A 23 -9.86 -0.11 -4.60
N ILE A 24 -8.62 -0.28 -4.13
CA ILE A 24 -7.47 -0.35 -5.01
C ILE A 24 -7.60 -1.68 -5.77
N ILE A 25 -7.59 -1.61 -7.10
CA ILE A 25 -7.61 -2.75 -8.01
C ILE A 25 -6.23 -2.96 -8.64
N GLY A 26 -6.03 -4.11 -9.31
CA GLY A 26 -4.76 -4.46 -9.96
C GLY A 26 -4.22 -3.39 -10.91
N LYS A 27 -5.07 -2.69 -11.66
CA LYS A 27 -4.65 -1.62 -12.57
C LYS A 27 -3.96 -0.48 -11.81
N GLN A 28 -4.51 -0.06 -10.68
CA GLN A 28 -3.90 0.99 -9.86
C GLN A 28 -2.57 0.49 -9.25
N LEU A 29 -2.48 -0.79 -8.87
CA LEU A 29 -1.22 -1.40 -8.45
C LEU A 29 -0.16 -1.38 -9.57
N ILE A 30 -0.54 -1.65 -10.82
CA ILE A 30 0.36 -1.57 -11.98
C ILE A 30 0.87 -0.13 -12.18
N GLU A 31 -0.03 0.85 -12.11
CA GLU A 31 0.34 2.27 -12.23
C GLU A 31 1.28 2.71 -11.09
N MET A 32 0.99 2.31 -9.86
CA MET A 32 1.84 2.56 -8.70
C MET A 32 3.20 1.84 -8.80
N ALA A 33 3.25 0.61 -9.32
CA ALA A 33 4.46 -0.14 -9.57
C ALA A 33 5.36 0.52 -10.62
N ALA A 34 4.77 1.02 -11.70
CA ALA A 34 5.48 1.78 -12.71
C ALA A 34 6.06 3.08 -12.11
N ALA A 35 5.25 3.84 -11.37
CA ALA A 35 5.70 5.06 -10.70
C ALA A 35 6.81 4.80 -9.66
N HIS A 36 6.72 3.70 -8.91
CA HIS A 36 7.76 3.27 -7.98
C HIS A 36 9.09 2.98 -8.70
N THR A 37 9.03 2.27 -9.83
CA THR A 37 10.22 1.95 -10.64
C THR A 37 10.85 3.21 -11.23
N THR A 38 10.03 4.12 -11.77
CA THR A 38 10.48 5.42 -12.30
C THR A 38 11.07 6.31 -11.20
N TYR A 39 10.45 6.31 -10.01
CA TYR A 39 11.00 6.97 -8.82
C TYR A 39 12.37 6.37 -8.46
N ALA A 40 12.50 5.05 -8.38
CA ALA A 40 13.73 4.38 -8.01
C ALA A 40 14.88 4.66 -8.99
N THR A 41 14.58 4.76 -10.28
CA THR A 41 15.57 4.90 -11.37
C THR A 41 16.00 6.33 -11.67
N GLY A 42 15.28 7.37 -11.21
CA GLY A 42 15.82 8.73 -11.24
C GLY A 42 14.81 9.87 -11.25
N ASP A 43 13.58 9.66 -11.72
CA ASP A 43 12.56 10.71 -11.71
C ASP A 43 11.89 10.79 -10.33
N LYS A 44 12.50 11.63 -9.48
CA LYS A 44 12.07 11.90 -8.11
C LYS A 44 10.93 12.91 -8.01
N SER A 45 10.10 13.07 -9.06
CA SER A 45 8.94 13.95 -8.99
C SER A 45 8.02 13.64 -7.79
N ALA A 46 7.36 14.66 -7.25
CA ALA A 46 6.45 14.52 -6.12
C ALA A 46 5.34 13.49 -6.40
N LYS A 47 4.83 13.44 -7.63
CA LYS A 47 3.87 12.44 -8.08
C LYS A 47 4.40 11.03 -7.91
N ASN A 48 5.59 10.74 -8.44
CA ASN A 48 6.19 9.41 -8.34
C ASN A 48 6.55 9.06 -6.88
N ALA A 49 6.98 10.03 -6.09
CA ALA A 49 7.26 9.84 -4.67
C ALA A 49 5.99 9.42 -3.90
N VAL A 50 4.86 10.09 -4.15
CA VAL A 50 3.57 9.76 -3.53
C VAL A 50 3.09 8.38 -3.97
N GLN A 51 3.08 8.10 -5.28
CA GLN A 51 2.64 6.80 -5.80
C GLN A 51 3.53 5.65 -5.32
N SER A 52 4.84 5.87 -5.25
CA SER A 52 5.81 4.94 -4.67
C SER A 52 5.51 4.64 -3.20
N THR A 53 5.17 5.68 -2.42
CA THR A 53 4.80 5.54 -1.00
C THR A 53 3.47 4.81 -0.83
N LEU A 54 2.49 5.10 -1.69
CA LEU A 54 1.20 4.40 -1.69
C LEU A 54 1.36 2.91 -2.01
N LEU A 55 2.20 2.54 -2.98
CA LEU A 55 2.52 1.15 -3.25
C LEU A 55 3.08 0.44 -2.02
N LEU A 56 4.13 1.04 -1.41
CA LEU A 56 4.80 0.46 -0.25
C LEU A 56 3.83 0.29 0.92
N GLY A 57 3.05 1.32 1.23
CA GLY A 57 2.06 1.29 2.30
C GLY A 57 0.98 0.24 2.08
N TYR A 58 0.44 0.14 0.86
CA TYR A 58 -0.59 -0.82 0.52
C TYR A 58 -0.08 -2.26 0.62
N VAL A 59 1.09 -2.54 0.01
CA VAL A 59 1.71 -3.88 0.05
C VAL A 59 1.99 -4.32 1.48
N MET A 60 2.51 -3.41 2.32
CA MET A 60 2.74 -3.72 3.74
C MET A 60 1.44 -3.98 4.49
N GLY A 61 0.41 -3.16 4.31
CA GLY A 61 -0.86 -3.35 5.01
C GLY A 61 -1.48 -4.72 4.72
N VAL A 62 -1.44 -5.15 3.45
CA VAL A 62 -1.90 -6.49 3.07
C VAL A 62 -0.99 -7.57 3.67
N ALA A 63 0.33 -7.40 3.61
CA ALA A 63 1.28 -8.36 4.16
C ALA A 63 1.12 -8.55 5.69
N ASP A 64 0.95 -7.45 6.44
CA ASP A 64 0.76 -7.46 7.89
C ASP A 64 -0.55 -8.16 8.26
N ALA A 65 -1.66 -7.80 7.59
CA ALA A 65 -2.95 -8.43 7.80
C ALA A 65 -2.91 -9.93 7.50
N ALA A 66 -2.34 -10.32 6.35
CA ALA A 66 -2.24 -11.72 5.95
C ALA A 66 -1.28 -12.52 6.85
N THR A 67 -0.19 -11.92 7.33
CA THR A 67 0.71 -12.55 8.30
C THR A 67 0.01 -12.76 9.64
N ALA A 68 -0.71 -11.74 10.14
CA ALA A 68 -1.47 -11.85 11.40
C ALA A 68 -2.55 -12.94 11.35
N LEU A 69 -3.15 -13.17 10.19
CA LEU A 69 -4.13 -14.23 9.96
C LEU A 69 -3.49 -15.61 9.67
N GLY A 70 -2.17 -15.69 9.51
CA GLY A 70 -1.44 -16.92 9.18
C GLY A 70 -1.51 -17.34 7.71
N GLY A 71 -1.96 -16.46 6.83
CA GLY A 71 -2.01 -16.67 5.38
C GLY A 71 -0.66 -16.48 4.68
N LEU A 72 0.27 -15.76 5.32
CA LEU A 72 1.65 -15.57 4.88
C LEU A 72 2.65 -15.90 5.99
N CYS A 73 3.78 -16.52 5.62
CA CYS A 73 4.92 -16.78 6.51
C CYS A 73 6.15 -16.01 6.03
N THR A 74 6.15 -14.69 6.24
CA THR A 74 7.30 -13.84 5.86
C THR A 74 8.47 -14.04 6.84
N PRO A 75 9.73 -14.04 6.37
CA PRO A 75 10.89 -14.12 7.26
C PRO A 75 10.99 -12.94 8.22
N LEU A 76 11.49 -13.19 9.42
CA LEU A 76 11.83 -12.13 10.37
C LEU A 76 12.84 -11.16 9.73
N GLY A 77 12.55 -9.86 9.82
CA GLY A 77 13.42 -8.81 9.29
C GLY A 77 13.32 -8.58 7.77
N ILE A 78 12.33 -9.15 7.09
CA ILE A 78 12.09 -8.85 5.67
C ILE A 78 11.95 -7.34 5.45
N LYS A 79 12.60 -6.83 4.41
CA LYS A 79 12.56 -5.40 4.09
C LYS A 79 11.27 -5.07 3.33
N ARG A 80 10.69 -3.91 3.64
CA ARG A 80 9.49 -3.38 2.94
C ARG A 80 9.65 -3.36 1.41
N GLY A 81 10.81 -2.92 0.93
CA GLY A 81 11.11 -2.89 -0.51
C GLY A 81 11.18 -4.28 -1.15
N GLU A 82 11.50 -5.33 -0.38
CA GLU A 82 11.52 -6.70 -0.91
C GLU A 82 10.11 -7.23 -1.16
N LEU A 83 9.18 -6.98 -0.24
CA LEU A 83 7.76 -7.31 -0.42
C LEU A 83 7.18 -6.60 -1.65
N ALA A 84 7.45 -5.29 -1.79
CA ALA A 84 7.01 -4.53 -2.95
C ALA A 84 7.64 -5.04 -4.26
N ASN A 85 8.93 -5.40 -4.25
CA ASN A 85 9.59 -5.98 -5.43
C ASN A 85 8.94 -7.30 -5.88
N ILE A 86 8.52 -8.16 -4.95
CA ILE A 86 7.79 -9.40 -5.27
C ILE A 86 6.47 -9.07 -5.98
N VAL A 87 5.71 -8.12 -5.44
CA VAL A 87 4.44 -7.68 -6.03
C VAL A 87 4.66 -7.06 -7.42
N ILE A 88 5.65 -6.18 -7.58
CA ILE A 88 5.99 -5.57 -8.87
C ILE A 88 6.32 -6.65 -9.91
N GLN A 89 7.13 -7.64 -9.54
CA GLN A 89 7.44 -8.77 -10.44
C GLN A 89 6.20 -9.58 -10.78
N TYR A 90 5.31 -9.83 -9.82
CA TYR A 90 4.05 -10.54 -10.06
C TYR A 90 3.17 -9.78 -11.06
N LEU A 91 2.97 -8.47 -10.87
CA LEU A 91 2.18 -7.62 -11.76
C LEU A 91 2.74 -7.61 -13.19
N SER A 92 4.07 -7.55 -13.34
CA SER A 92 4.71 -7.59 -14.66
C SER A 92 4.48 -8.89 -15.43
N LYS A 93 4.29 -10.00 -14.71
CA LYS A 93 4.09 -11.34 -15.29
C LYS A 93 2.62 -11.69 -15.47
N ASN A 94 1.71 -10.93 -14.85
CA ASN A 94 0.29 -11.23 -14.80
C ASN A 94 -0.56 -10.00 -15.17
N PRO A 95 -0.44 -9.44 -16.38
CA PRO A 95 -1.20 -8.25 -16.78
C PRO A 95 -2.73 -8.43 -16.72
N GLN A 96 -3.21 -9.68 -16.79
CA GLN A 96 -4.63 -10.02 -16.71
C GLN A 96 -5.29 -9.66 -15.36
N VAL A 97 -4.50 -9.51 -14.28
CA VAL A 97 -5.03 -9.18 -12.94
C VAL A 97 -5.42 -7.70 -12.79
N ALA A 98 -5.34 -6.92 -13.87
CA ALA A 98 -5.60 -5.48 -13.84
C ALA A 98 -7.01 -5.13 -13.32
N SER A 99 -7.99 -6.00 -13.51
CA SER A 99 -9.37 -5.80 -13.04
C SER A 99 -9.64 -6.42 -11.68
N ASP A 100 -8.68 -7.17 -11.13
CA ASP A 100 -8.87 -7.92 -9.89
C ASP A 100 -8.75 -6.99 -8.67
N ASP A 101 -9.33 -7.44 -7.55
CA ASP A 101 -9.18 -6.78 -6.27
C ASP A 101 -7.69 -6.71 -5.86
N GLY A 102 -7.22 -5.52 -5.49
CA GLY A 102 -5.81 -5.28 -5.23
C GLY A 102 -5.28 -6.04 -4.01
N GLN A 103 -6.11 -6.30 -3.00
CA GLN A 103 -5.70 -7.07 -1.84
C GLN A 103 -5.44 -8.51 -2.24
N ASN A 104 -6.32 -9.10 -3.05
CA ASN A 104 -6.13 -10.45 -3.58
C ASN A 104 -4.87 -10.53 -4.45
N VAL A 105 -4.65 -9.55 -5.34
CA VAL A 105 -3.44 -9.50 -6.18
C VAL A 105 -2.16 -9.46 -5.36
N VAL A 106 -2.10 -8.61 -4.32
CA VAL A 106 -0.93 -8.54 -3.43
C VAL A 106 -0.77 -9.83 -2.63
N TYR A 107 -1.86 -10.36 -2.09
CA TYR A 107 -1.84 -11.60 -1.32
C TYR A 107 -1.33 -12.78 -2.15
N ASP A 108 -1.85 -12.97 -3.35
CA ASP A 108 -1.44 -14.04 -4.26
C ASP A 108 0.04 -13.90 -4.66
N ALA A 109 0.48 -12.67 -4.95
CA ALA A 109 1.87 -12.38 -5.25
C ALA A 109 2.79 -12.79 -4.09
N LEU A 110 2.47 -12.37 -2.86
CA LEU A 110 3.29 -12.68 -1.68
C LEU A 110 3.21 -14.15 -1.29
N ARG A 111 2.03 -14.77 -1.38
CA ARG A 111 1.80 -16.18 -1.04
C ARG A 111 2.53 -17.13 -1.97
N SER A 112 2.71 -16.74 -3.23
CA SER A 112 3.53 -17.51 -4.18
C SER A 112 4.98 -17.68 -3.73
N ARG A 113 5.49 -16.75 -2.90
CA ARG A 113 6.86 -16.76 -2.37
C ARG A 113 6.95 -17.21 -0.90
N TYR A 114 5.97 -16.81 -0.09
CA TYR A 114 5.92 -17.00 1.35
C TYR A 114 4.62 -17.69 1.79
N PRO A 115 4.37 -18.94 1.36
CA PRO A 115 3.13 -19.63 1.66
C PRO A 115 2.95 -19.80 3.17
N GLY A 116 1.77 -19.42 3.68
CA GLY A 116 1.36 -19.69 5.06
C GLY A 116 0.85 -21.12 5.26
N THR A 117 0.90 -21.61 6.50
CA THR A 117 0.49 -22.97 6.86
C THR A 117 -0.99 -23.14 7.17
N LYS A 118 -1.80 -22.07 7.17
CA LYS A 118 -3.24 -22.19 7.42
C LYS A 118 -4.02 -22.50 6.15
N LYS A 119 -4.57 -23.72 6.10
CA LYS A 119 -5.91 -23.99 5.56
C LYS A 119 -6.95 -23.46 6.54
#